data_AF-A0A0G1JPH6-F1
#
_entry.id   AF-A0A0G1JPH6-F1
#
_cell.length_a   1.000
_cell.length_b   1.000
_cell.length_c   1.000
_cell.angle_alpha   90.00
_cell.angle_beta   90.00
_cell.angle_gamma   90.00
#
_symmetry.space_group_name_H-M   'P 1'
#
loop_
_entity.id
_entity.type
_entity.pdbx_description
1 polymer ?
#
loop_
_entity_poly.entity_id
_entity_poly.type
_entity_poly.pdbx_seq_one_letter_code
_entity_poly.pdbx_strand_id
1 'polypeptide(L)'
;MSEAKVTTMESIPTNRPTREGVEAYRPKPLDPELELALNTTVSAVDEVVFSALKGVRRYEILRAPQEKVEEWMHGVNEFIHAIRTKDKEKVRALMTKGDRIAGDTDVVEWMLEEEALDESDTTLLAIGLFVLHEKSAWSASKSRLKVLKGGKVRMESAFEPEGYPNCYDIVAIVGELAGRYGIEGTIKGKGLSHAHFETAEGKISDPLYGWKRGGLFQTKQKFEAFKKEMGVLRRMGIKK
;
A
#
# COMPACT_ATOMS: atom_id res chain seq x y z
N MET A 1 37.24 -10.49 -46.06
CA MET A 1 35.98 -11.05 -45.55
C MET A 1 36.23 -11.52 -44.13
N SER A 2 35.39 -11.06 -43.19
CA SER A 2 35.54 -11.24 -41.75
C SER A 2 34.93 -12.56 -41.31
N GLU A 3 35.67 -13.40 -40.58
CA GLU A 3 35.10 -14.52 -39.83
C GLU A 3 35.10 -14.15 -38.34
N ALA A 4 33.92 -13.77 -37.84
CA ALA A 4 33.69 -13.58 -36.42
C ALA A 4 33.61 -14.96 -35.73
N LYS A 5 34.56 -15.25 -34.84
CA LYS A 5 34.47 -16.39 -33.92
C LYS A 5 33.38 -16.13 -32.89
N VAL A 6 32.26 -16.84 -33.02
CA VAL A 6 31.24 -16.96 -31.97
C VAL A 6 31.83 -17.77 -30.83
N THR A 7 32.03 -17.13 -29.67
CA THR A 7 32.39 -17.82 -28.44
C THR A 7 31.09 -18.13 -27.69
N THR A 8 30.74 -19.40 -27.61
CA THR A 8 29.56 -19.89 -26.86
C THR A 8 29.74 -19.59 -25.37
N MET A 9 28.79 -18.87 -24.77
CA MET A 9 28.72 -18.73 -23.31
C MET A 9 28.37 -20.07 -22.69
N GLU A 10 29.23 -20.59 -21.82
CA GLU A 10 28.90 -21.71 -20.94
C GLU A 10 27.74 -21.33 -20.01
N SER A 11 26.76 -22.23 -19.90
CA SER A 11 25.59 -22.06 -19.04
C SER A 11 26.00 -22.02 -17.57
N ILE A 12 25.65 -20.94 -16.87
CA ILE A 12 25.81 -20.84 -15.41
C ILE A 12 24.89 -21.89 -14.75
N PRO A 13 25.42 -22.80 -13.92
CA PRO A 13 24.60 -23.79 -13.24
C PRO A 13 23.63 -23.09 -12.29
N THR A 14 22.33 -23.30 -12.52
CA THR A 14 21.30 -22.82 -11.60
C THR A 14 21.24 -23.78 -10.42
N ASN A 15 21.85 -23.40 -9.30
CA ASN A 15 21.67 -24.07 -8.02
C ASN A 15 20.22 -23.90 -7.54
N ARG A 16 19.29 -24.68 -8.09
CA ARG A 16 17.99 -24.89 -7.47
C ARG A 16 18.18 -25.83 -6.28
N PRO A 17 17.85 -25.43 -5.04
CA PRO A 17 17.96 -26.31 -3.90
C PRO A 17 17.02 -27.50 -4.10
N THR A 18 17.54 -28.71 -3.86
CA THR A 18 16.78 -29.95 -3.90
C THR A 18 15.77 -29.99 -2.75
N ARG A 19 14.70 -30.77 -2.90
CA ARG A 19 13.64 -30.92 -1.89
C ARG A 19 14.19 -31.36 -0.53
N GLU A 20 15.20 -32.21 -0.53
CA GLU A 20 15.94 -32.66 0.65
C GLU A 20 16.76 -31.52 1.31
N GLY A 21 17.32 -30.59 0.52
CA GLY A 21 18.03 -29.41 1.02
C GLY A 21 17.13 -28.36 1.68
N VAL A 22 15.84 -28.34 1.33
CA VAL A 22 14.83 -27.46 1.95
C VAL A 22 14.30 -28.06 3.26
N GLU A 23 14.10 -29.38 3.31
CA GLU A 23 13.64 -30.09 4.51
C GLU A 23 14.73 -30.18 5.61
N ALA A 24 16.01 -30.16 5.23
CA ALA A 24 17.13 -30.12 6.17
C ALA A 24 17.51 -28.70 6.67
N TYR A 25 16.93 -27.64 6.10
CA TYR A 25 17.24 -26.27 6.51
C TYR A 25 16.58 -25.95 7.85
N ARG A 26 17.34 -26.15 8.94
CA ARG A 26 17.04 -25.51 10.22
C ARG A 26 17.66 -24.12 10.19
N PRO A 27 16.87 -23.03 10.21
CA PRO A 27 17.45 -21.70 10.34
C PRO A 27 18.30 -21.69 11.61
N LYS A 28 19.56 -21.30 11.47
CA LYS A 28 20.40 -21.05 12.65
C LYS A 28 19.68 -20.00 13.50
N PRO A 29 19.62 -20.18 14.83
CA PRO A 29 19.15 -19.10 15.70
C PRO A 29 19.93 -17.84 15.36
N LEU A 30 19.22 -16.71 15.30
CA LEU A 30 19.86 -15.41 15.14
C LEU A 30 20.84 -15.22 16.29
N ASP A 31 21.95 -14.55 15.99
CA ASP A 31 22.89 -14.11 17.02
C ASP A 31 22.11 -13.34 18.10
N PRO A 32 22.19 -13.72 19.39
CA PRO A 32 21.48 -13.07 20.47
C PRO A 32 21.73 -11.56 20.55
N GLU A 33 22.92 -11.08 20.14
CA GLU A 33 23.20 -9.64 20.08
C GLU A 33 22.50 -8.97 18.89
N LEU A 34 22.34 -9.68 17.78
CA LEU A 34 21.57 -9.20 16.62
C LEU A 34 20.06 -9.26 16.90
N GLU A 35 19.60 -10.28 17.62
CA GLU A 35 18.22 -10.42 18.09
C GLU A 35 17.90 -9.37 19.16
N LEU A 36 18.86 -9.08 20.05
CA LEU A 36 18.76 -7.98 21.00
C LEU A 36 18.76 -6.64 20.26
N ALA A 37 19.65 -6.38 19.29
CA ALA A 37 19.67 -5.13 18.53
C ALA A 37 18.37 -4.91 17.72
N LEU A 38 17.80 -5.98 17.14
CA LEU A 38 16.49 -5.96 16.50
C LEU A 38 15.33 -5.73 17.50
N ASN A 39 15.53 -6.07 18.78
CA ASN A 39 14.52 -5.90 19.84
C ASN A 39 14.75 -4.68 20.77
N THR A 40 15.93 -4.07 20.80
CA THR A 40 16.32 -2.98 21.74
C THR A 40 16.47 -1.62 21.08
N THR A 41 16.32 -1.51 19.76
CA THR A 41 16.17 -0.21 19.08
C THR A 41 14.70 0.26 19.09
N VAL A 42 14.00 0.02 20.19
CA VAL A 42 12.62 0.48 20.43
C VAL A 42 12.56 1.02 21.85
N SER A 43 12.78 2.32 21.98
CA SER A 43 12.53 3.04 23.23
C SER A 43 11.09 3.58 23.20
N ALA A 44 10.34 3.29 24.27
CA ALA A 44 9.04 3.85 24.64
C ALA A 44 7.88 3.82 23.60
N VAL A 45 7.05 2.78 23.73
CA VAL A 45 5.65 2.66 23.28
C VAL A 45 5.40 2.74 21.77
N ASP A 46 6.00 1.82 21.01
CA ASP A 46 5.53 1.56 19.65
C ASP A 46 4.18 0.81 19.69
N GLU A 47 3.09 1.54 19.52
CA GLU A 47 1.75 0.96 19.40
C GLU A 47 1.63 0.15 18.11
N VAL A 48 1.20 -1.11 18.22
CA VAL A 48 0.90 -1.96 17.06
C VAL A 48 -0.46 -1.55 16.51
N VAL A 49 -0.48 -0.91 15.33
CA VAL A 49 -1.71 -0.48 14.65
C VAL A 49 -2.36 -1.59 13.83
N PHE A 50 -1.57 -2.59 13.43
CA PHE A 50 -2.07 -3.75 12.70
C PHE A 50 -1.20 -4.98 12.95
N SER A 51 -1.84 -6.15 13.06
CA SER A 51 -1.15 -7.44 13.16
C SER A 51 -1.83 -8.47 12.27
N ALA A 52 -1.03 -9.26 11.56
CA ALA A 52 -1.48 -10.40 10.79
C ALA A 52 -0.64 -11.64 11.10
N LEU A 53 -1.30 -12.78 11.30
CA LEU A 53 -0.64 -14.08 11.48
C LEU A 53 -0.72 -14.89 10.18
N LYS A 54 0.42 -15.41 9.71
CA LYS A 54 0.48 -16.32 8.56
C LYS A 54 1.33 -17.55 8.89
N GLY A 55 0.65 -18.68 9.12
CA GLY A 55 1.31 -19.87 9.65
C GLY A 55 1.88 -19.57 11.04
N VAL A 56 3.18 -19.76 11.22
CA VAL A 56 3.91 -19.42 12.46
C VAL A 56 4.54 -18.02 12.44
N ARG A 57 4.44 -17.29 11.33
CA ARG A 57 5.05 -15.96 11.18
C ARG A 57 4.03 -14.89 11.52
N ARG A 58 4.41 -13.96 12.40
CA ARG A 58 3.62 -12.77 12.71
C ARG A 58 4.20 -11.56 11.99
N TYR A 59 3.31 -10.77 11.39
CA TYR A 59 3.61 -9.50 10.77
C TYR A 59 2.91 -8.39 11.56
N GLU A 60 3.66 -7.39 12.01
CA GLU A 60 3.15 -6.28 12.81
C GLU A 60 3.55 -4.95 12.17
N ILE A 61 2.61 -4.03 12.10
CA ILE A 61 2.83 -2.64 11.70
C ILE A 61 2.79 -1.79 12.96
N LEU A 62 3.89 -1.11 13.22
CA LEU A 62 4.07 -0.16 14.31
C LEU A 62 3.65 1.22 13.83
N ARG A 63 2.99 1.98 14.71
CA ARG A 63 2.60 3.36 14.44
C ARG A 63 3.83 4.20 14.05
N ALA A 64 3.62 5.17 13.16
CA ALA A 64 4.61 6.20 12.88
C ALA A 64 4.76 7.16 14.08
N PRO A 65 5.93 7.80 14.23
CA PRO A 65 6.09 8.94 15.14
C PRO A 65 5.03 10.02 14.90
N GLN A 66 4.61 10.71 15.96
CA GLN A 66 3.56 11.72 15.88
C GLN A 66 3.89 12.85 14.90
N GLU A 67 5.15 13.29 14.85
CA GLU A 67 5.64 14.30 13.89
C GLU A 67 5.42 13.90 12.42
N LYS A 68 5.53 12.60 12.11
CA LYS A 68 5.31 12.06 10.76
C LYS A 68 3.83 12.01 10.42
N VAL A 69 3.00 11.63 11.39
CA VAL A 69 1.55 11.68 11.24
C VAL A 69 1.09 13.11 11.00
N GLU A 70 1.64 14.10 11.70
CA GLU A 70 1.33 15.52 11.50
C GLU A 70 1.75 16.05 10.13
N GLU A 71 2.94 15.65 9.64
CA GLU A 71 3.40 15.93 8.29
C GLU A 71 2.41 15.39 7.24
N TRP A 72 1.97 14.15 7.39
CA TRP A 72 0.99 13.54 6.49
C TRP A 72 -0.38 14.21 6.56
N MET A 73 -0.85 14.56 7.76
CA MET A 73 -2.09 15.30 7.96
C MET A 73 -2.06 16.66 7.25
N HIS A 74 -0.92 17.34 7.23
CA HIS A 74 -0.76 18.57 6.46
C HIS A 74 -0.99 18.33 4.97
N GLY A 75 -0.34 17.31 4.39
CA GLY A 75 -0.54 16.93 2.99
C GLY A 75 -1.99 16.55 2.67
N VAL A 76 -2.65 15.78 3.54
CA VAL A 76 -4.08 15.43 3.38
C VAL A 76 -4.95 16.69 3.42
N ASN A 77 -4.67 17.65 4.30
CA ASN A 77 -5.43 18.89 4.38
C ASN A 77 -5.32 19.75 3.11
N GLU A 78 -4.18 19.70 2.40
CA GLU A 78 -4.05 20.35 1.09
C GLU A 78 -5.01 19.75 0.05
N PHE A 79 -5.13 18.42 0.02
CA PHE A 79 -6.10 17.72 -0.82
C PHE A 79 -7.55 18.03 -0.39
N ILE A 80 -7.87 17.97 0.90
CA ILE A 80 -9.22 18.30 1.42
C ILE A 80 -9.63 19.71 0.97
N HIS A 81 -8.73 20.68 1.13
CA HIS A 81 -9.02 22.06 0.72
C HIS A 81 -9.29 22.15 -0.77
N ALA A 82 -8.44 21.56 -1.61
CA ALA A 82 -8.60 21.58 -3.07
C ALA A 82 -9.91 20.89 -3.53
N ILE A 83 -10.27 19.77 -2.91
CA ILE A 83 -11.53 19.04 -3.18
C ILE A 83 -12.74 19.90 -2.78
N ARG A 84 -12.73 20.50 -1.59
CA ARG A 84 -13.83 21.36 -1.10
C ARG A 84 -14.04 22.60 -1.95
N THR A 85 -12.98 23.19 -2.48
CA THR A 85 -13.06 24.35 -3.39
C THR A 85 -13.32 23.96 -4.84
N LYS A 86 -13.42 22.66 -5.14
CA LYS A 86 -13.53 22.12 -6.50
C LYS A 86 -12.40 22.61 -7.42
N ASP A 87 -11.21 22.83 -6.86
CA ASP A 87 -10.03 23.29 -7.58
C ASP A 87 -9.31 22.10 -8.22
N LYS A 88 -9.81 21.69 -9.38
CA LYS A 88 -9.29 20.56 -10.17
C LYS A 88 -7.81 20.70 -10.51
N GLU A 89 -7.39 21.91 -10.89
CA GLU A 89 -6.01 22.19 -11.27
C GLU A 89 -5.07 22.05 -10.07
N LYS A 90 -5.50 22.47 -8.88
CA LYS A 90 -4.73 22.25 -7.65
C LYS A 90 -4.62 20.77 -7.29
N VAL A 91 -5.70 19.98 -7.39
CA VAL A 91 -5.61 18.53 -7.16
C VAL A 91 -4.66 17.87 -8.16
N ARG A 92 -4.74 18.24 -9.44
CA ARG A 92 -3.81 17.77 -10.48
C ARG A 92 -2.37 18.12 -10.16
N ALA A 93 -2.11 19.36 -9.77
CA ALA A 93 -0.78 19.84 -9.40
C ALA A 93 -0.19 19.08 -8.21
N LEU A 94 -1.00 18.77 -7.20
CA LEU A 94 -0.59 17.92 -6.07
C LEU A 94 -0.23 16.51 -6.54
N MET A 95 -0.97 15.92 -7.47
CA MET A 95 -0.71 14.55 -7.96
C MET A 95 0.53 14.41 -8.87
N THR A 96 1.09 15.50 -9.43
CA THR A 96 2.12 15.47 -10.49
C THR A 96 3.52 14.96 -10.09
N LYS A 97 3.76 14.55 -8.83
CA LYS A 97 5.08 14.11 -8.39
C LYS A 97 5.30 12.61 -8.68
N GLY A 98 5.68 12.30 -9.93
CA GLY A 98 6.54 11.14 -10.21
C GLY A 98 5.92 9.80 -10.57
N ASP A 99 4.63 9.65 -10.95
CA ASP A 99 4.14 8.32 -11.34
C ASP A 99 2.97 8.24 -12.34
N ARG A 100 2.92 7.12 -13.09
CA ARG A 100 1.96 6.79 -14.16
C ARG A 100 0.51 6.62 -13.66
N ILE A 101 0.32 6.51 -12.35
CA ILE A 101 -0.98 6.43 -11.65
C ILE A 101 -1.62 7.83 -11.50
N ALA A 102 -0.82 8.90 -11.58
CA ALA A 102 -1.29 10.28 -11.60
C ALA A 102 -2.11 10.64 -12.87
N GLY A 103 -2.22 9.72 -13.83
CA GLY A 103 -2.89 9.92 -15.11
C GLY A 103 -4.43 9.87 -15.09
N ASP A 104 -5.08 9.45 -13.99
CA ASP A 104 -6.55 9.44 -13.91
C ASP A 104 -7.06 10.67 -13.12
N THR A 105 -6.63 11.88 -13.52
CA THR A 105 -7.23 13.15 -13.04
C THR A 105 -8.73 13.22 -13.33
N ASP A 106 -9.19 12.54 -14.38
CA ASP A 106 -10.59 12.44 -14.80
C ASP A 106 -11.50 11.89 -13.69
N VAL A 107 -10.95 11.13 -12.75
CA VAL A 107 -11.67 10.51 -11.62
C VAL A 107 -11.97 11.52 -10.53
N VAL A 108 -11.01 12.38 -10.19
CA VAL A 108 -11.24 13.49 -9.26
C VAL A 108 -12.25 14.45 -9.89
N GLU A 109 -12.11 14.70 -11.19
CA GLU A 109 -13.04 15.55 -11.92
C GLU A 109 -14.48 14.99 -11.88
N TRP A 110 -14.67 13.71 -12.18
CA TRP A 110 -15.97 13.05 -12.10
C TRP A 110 -16.55 13.01 -10.68
N MET A 111 -15.74 12.65 -9.66
CA MET A 111 -16.24 12.60 -8.28
C MET A 111 -16.56 13.99 -7.71
N LEU A 112 -15.87 15.05 -8.17
CA LEU A 112 -16.15 16.44 -7.76
C LEU A 112 -17.35 17.06 -8.48
N GLU A 113 -17.66 16.59 -9.69
CA GLU A 113 -18.73 17.13 -10.53
C GLU A 113 -20.05 16.36 -10.40
N GLU A 114 -20.00 15.03 -10.31
CA GLU A 114 -21.18 14.17 -10.42
C GLU A 114 -21.55 13.42 -9.13
N GLU A 115 -20.62 13.17 -8.21
CA GLU A 115 -20.92 12.48 -6.95
C GLU A 115 -21.09 13.48 -5.79
N ALA A 116 -22.19 13.34 -5.04
CA ALA A 116 -22.38 14.06 -3.78
C ALA A 116 -21.45 13.46 -2.72
N LEU A 117 -20.32 14.11 -2.46
CA LEU A 117 -19.37 13.74 -1.42
C LEU A 117 -19.77 14.42 -0.10
N ASP A 118 -19.99 13.61 0.94
CA ASP A 118 -20.06 14.15 2.29
C ASP A 118 -18.65 14.41 2.87
N GLU A 119 -18.58 14.83 4.14
CA GLU A 119 -17.31 15.15 4.79
C GLU A 119 -16.38 13.93 4.92
N SER A 120 -16.94 12.76 5.24
CA SER A 120 -16.18 11.53 5.39
C SER A 120 -15.68 11.03 4.01
N ASP A 121 -16.50 11.15 2.98
CA ASP A 121 -16.11 10.85 1.59
C ASP A 121 -14.96 11.75 1.13
N THR A 122 -15.12 13.06 1.33
CA THR A 122 -14.09 14.07 1.02
C THR A 122 -12.76 13.72 1.68
N THR A 123 -12.81 13.34 2.95
CA THR A 123 -11.63 13.02 3.75
C THR A 123 -10.97 11.72 3.28
N LEU A 124 -11.75 10.66 3.06
CA LEU A 124 -11.22 9.38 2.61
C LEU A 124 -10.65 9.45 1.19
N LEU A 125 -11.26 10.25 0.32
CA LEU A 125 -10.73 10.55 -1.01
C LEU A 125 -9.40 11.29 -0.90
N ALA A 126 -9.31 12.34 -0.07
CA ALA A 126 -8.08 13.09 0.15
C ALA A 126 -6.94 12.20 0.70
N ILE A 127 -7.23 11.35 1.68
CA ILE A 127 -6.27 10.38 2.23
C ILE A 127 -5.78 9.44 1.14
N GLY A 128 -6.68 8.90 0.32
CA GLY A 128 -6.31 7.96 -0.72
C GLY A 128 -5.48 8.61 -1.83
N LEU A 129 -5.80 9.85 -2.22
CA LEU A 129 -4.99 10.64 -3.16
C LEU A 129 -3.61 10.97 -2.59
N PHE A 130 -3.53 11.40 -1.33
CA PHE A 130 -2.26 11.63 -0.64
C PHE A 130 -1.39 10.37 -0.61
N VAL A 131 -1.96 9.22 -0.24
CA VAL A 131 -1.25 7.94 -0.24
C VAL A 131 -0.74 7.57 -1.63
N LEU A 132 -1.52 7.84 -2.68
CA LEU A 132 -1.11 7.60 -4.07
C LEU A 132 0.00 8.56 -4.51
N HIS A 133 -0.05 9.82 -4.06
CA HIS A 133 0.97 10.83 -4.29
C HIS A 133 2.31 10.45 -3.66
N GLU A 134 2.32 10.03 -2.39
CA GLU A 134 3.55 9.67 -1.67
C GLU A 134 4.16 8.33 -2.09
N LYS A 135 3.42 7.51 -2.83
CA LYS A 135 3.86 6.17 -3.22
C LYS A 135 4.94 6.24 -4.32
N SER A 136 6.06 5.55 -4.10
CA SER A 136 7.09 5.38 -5.14
C SER A 136 6.64 4.51 -6.32
N ALA A 137 7.08 4.90 -7.52
CA ALA A 137 6.63 4.38 -8.81
C ALA A 137 6.88 2.88 -9.12
N TRP A 138 7.65 2.17 -8.31
CA TRP A 138 8.25 0.88 -8.70
C TRP A 138 7.98 -0.31 -7.75
N SER A 139 6.93 -0.26 -6.93
CA SER A 139 6.71 -1.30 -5.89
C SER A 139 5.98 -2.59 -6.31
N ALA A 140 5.65 -2.80 -7.60
CA ALA A 140 4.63 -3.77 -8.01
C ALA A 140 4.97 -5.28 -7.87
N SER A 141 6.19 -5.71 -7.52
CA SER A 141 6.56 -7.14 -7.59
C SER A 141 7.05 -7.81 -6.31
N LYS A 142 7.29 -7.09 -5.20
CA LYS A 142 7.84 -7.68 -3.96
C LYS A 142 6.96 -7.59 -2.70
N SER A 143 5.79 -6.95 -2.79
CA SER A 143 4.88 -6.68 -1.65
C SER A 143 4.45 -7.92 -0.85
N ARG A 144 4.31 -9.08 -1.49
CA ARG A 144 3.90 -10.33 -0.80
C ARG A 144 5.00 -10.94 0.07
N LEU A 145 6.26 -10.63 -0.18
CA LEU A 145 7.39 -11.23 0.54
C LEU A 145 7.50 -10.69 1.97
N LYS A 146 7.12 -9.43 2.20
CA LYS A 146 7.19 -8.76 3.52
C LYS A 146 6.32 -9.48 4.56
N VAL A 147 5.05 -9.75 4.20
CA VAL A 147 4.13 -10.50 5.09
C VAL A 147 4.57 -11.95 5.30
N LEU A 148 5.14 -12.61 4.27
CA LEU A 148 5.62 -13.98 4.37
C LEU A 148 6.86 -14.13 5.26
N LYS A 149 7.75 -13.13 5.26
CA LYS A 149 8.92 -13.09 6.15
C LYS A 149 8.51 -12.88 7.61
N GLY A 150 7.41 -12.17 7.84
CA GLY A 150 7.00 -11.69 9.16
C GLY A 150 7.91 -10.56 9.66
N GLY A 151 7.80 -10.21 10.93
CA GLY A 151 8.56 -9.15 11.58
C GLY A 151 7.72 -7.90 11.87
N LYS A 152 8.39 -6.90 12.44
CA LYS A 152 7.82 -5.59 12.79
C LYS A 152 8.31 -4.55 11.79
N VAL A 153 7.41 -3.71 11.30
CA VAL A 153 7.76 -2.59 10.42
C VAL A 153 7.04 -1.33 10.85
N ARG A 154 7.66 -0.16 10.67
CA ARG A 154 6.98 1.13 10.86
C ARG A 154 6.13 1.48 9.65
N MET A 155 5.03 2.19 9.87
CA MET A 155 4.14 2.66 8.80
C MET A 155 4.87 3.45 7.71
N GLU A 156 5.86 4.27 8.08
CA GLU A 156 6.65 5.08 7.14
C GLU A 156 7.34 4.26 6.05
N SER A 157 7.66 2.99 6.34
CA SER A 157 8.23 2.06 5.35
C SER A 157 7.32 1.80 4.14
N ALA A 158 6.06 2.24 4.19
CA ALA A 158 5.16 2.18 3.05
C ALA A 158 5.53 3.17 1.93
N PHE A 159 6.21 4.28 2.26
CA PHE A 159 6.60 5.32 1.32
C PHE A 159 8.08 5.25 0.93
N GLU A 160 8.90 4.49 1.66
CA GLU A 160 10.30 4.28 1.33
C GLU A 160 10.48 3.64 -0.07
N PRO A 161 11.41 4.14 -0.91
CA PRO A 161 11.68 3.57 -2.23
C PRO A 161 12.05 2.08 -2.19
N GLU A 162 12.80 1.66 -1.18
CA GLU A 162 13.22 0.27 -0.94
C GLU A 162 12.22 -0.55 -0.12
N GLY A 163 11.20 0.09 0.46
CA GLY A 163 10.32 -0.49 1.48
C GLY A 163 9.32 -1.54 0.98
N TYR A 164 9.12 -1.63 -0.34
CA TYR A 164 8.19 -2.54 -1.00
C TYR A 164 6.80 -2.62 -0.32
N PRO A 165 6.06 -1.48 -0.24
CA PRO A 165 4.77 -1.42 0.45
C PRO A 165 3.83 -2.54 0.04
N ASN A 166 3.27 -3.23 1.04
CA ASN A 166 2.17 -4.14 0.84
C ASN A 166 0.82 -3.44 1.08
N CYS A 167 -0.28 -4.07 0.65
CA CYS A 167 -1.61 -3.49 0.81
C CYS A 167 -2.01 -3.23 2.27
N TYR A 168 -1.50 -4.00 3.24
CA TYR A 168 -1.71 -3.72 4.66
C TYR A 168 -0.94 -2.49 5.13
N ASP A 169 0.28 -2.25 4.64
CA ASP A 169 1.08 -1.07 5.00
C ASP A 169 0.32 0.22 4.62
N ILE A 170 -0.15 0.25 3.38
CA ILE A 170 -0.89 1.38 2.83
C ILE A 170 -2.22 1.57 3.56
N VAL A 171 -2.95 0.49 3.80
CA VAL A 171 -4.26 0.56 4.45
C VAL A 171 -4.15 0.88 5.95
N ALA A 172 -3.02 0.55 6.59
CA ALA A 172 -2.73 1.01 7.95
C ALA A 172 -2.55 2.53 8.01
N ILE A 173 -1.91 3.15 7.00
CA ILE A 173 -1.83 4.61 6.87
C ILE A 173 -3.21 5.22 6.69
N VAL A 174 -4.05 4.62 5.84
CA VAL A 174 -5.43 5.06 5.68
C VAL A 174 -6.18 5.03 7.03
N GLY A 175 -6.08 3.93 7.78
CA GLY A 175 -6.76 3.78 9.06
C GLY A 175 -6.29 4.77 10.13
N GLU A 176 -4.98 4.98 10.27
CA GLU A 176 -4.42 5.97 11.20
C GLU A 176 -4.91 7.38 10.87
N LEU A 177 -4.78 7.81 9.61
CA LEU A 177 -5.19 9.15 9.19
C LEU A 177 -6.71 9.33 9.33
N ALA A 178 -7.51 8.35 8.91
CA ALA A 178 -8.97 8.38 9.07
C ALA A 178 -9.37 8.56 10.55
N GLY A 179 -8.70 7.84 11.46
CA GLY A 179 -8.91 7.99 12.89
C GLY A 179 -8.62 9.40 13.42
N ARG A 180 -7.61 10.10 12.88
CA ARG A 180 -7.32 11.50 13.24
C ARG A 180 -8.40 12.49 12.79
N TYR A 181 -9.17 12.14 11.77
CA TYR A 181 -10.36 12.89 11.33
C TYR A 181 -11.66 12.38 11.98
N GLY A 182 -11.59 11.48 12.97
CA GLY A 182 -12.78 10.94 13.64
C GLY A 182 -13.56 9.90 12.83
N ILE A 183 -12.97 9.33 11.78
CA ILE A 183 -13.59 8.31 10.94
C ILE A 183 -13.18 6.93 11.47
N GLU A 184 -14.10 6.29 12.19
CA GLU A 184 -13.89 4.95 12.71
C GLU A 184 -14.00 3.88 11.62
N GLY A 185 -13.15 2.86 11.70
CA GLY A 185 -13.18 1.75 10.76
C GLY A 185 -12.19 0.64 11.11
N THR A 186 -12.14 -0.37 10.25
CA THR A 186 -11.30 -1.55 10.45
C THR A 186 -10.64 -1.98 9.15
N ILE A 187 -9.42 -2.49 9.27
CA ILE A 187 -8.68 -3.07 8.14
C ILE A 187 -9.26 -4.46 7.85
N LYS A 188 -9.76 -4.65 6.64
CA LYS A 188 -10.28 -5.93 6.14
C LYS A 188 -9.30 -6.52 5.13
N GLY A 189 -9.00 -7.80 5.27
CA GLY A 189 -8.17 -8.53 4.31
C GLY A 189 -8.31 -10.04 4.48
N LYS A 190 -8.01 -10.79 3.41
CA LYS A 190 -7.92 -12.25 3.45
C LYS A 190 -6.49 -12.69 3.18
N GLY A 191 -5.72 -12.99 4.22
CA GLY A 191 -4.36 -13.55 4.07
C GLY A 191 -3.42 -12.65 3.27
N LEU A 192 -2.93 -13.10 2.12
CA LEU A 192 -2.02 -12.33 1.25
C LEU A 192 -2.72 -11.69 0.04
N SER A 193 -4.04 -11.77 0.00
CA SER A 193 -4.79 -11.57 -1.25
C SER A 193 -4.93 -10.11 -1.61
N HIS A 194 -5.29 -9.27 -0.63
CA HIS A 194 -5.49 -7.83 -0.72
C HIS A 194 -6.06 -7.33 0.62
N ALA A 195 -5.92 -6.05 0.94
CA ALA A 195 -6.50 -5.41 2.11
C ALA A 195 -7.15 -4.07 1.74
N HIS A 196 -8.17 -3.66 2.50
CA HIS A 196 -8.84 -2.35 2.40
C HIS A 196 -9.28 -1.88 3.78
N PHE A 197 -9.51 -0.58 3.94
CA PHE A 197 -10.10 0.00 5.13
C PHE A 197 -11.62 0.09 4.93
N GLU A 198 -12.41 -0.43 5.86
CA GLU A 198 -13.88 -0.34 5.85
C GLU A 198 -14.32 0.47 7.08
N THR A 199 -15.01 1.59 6.86
CA THR A 199 -15.55 2.43 7.94
C THR A 199 -16.72 1.75 8.64
N ALA A 200 -17.06 2.22 9.85
CA ALA A 200 -18.27 1.77 10.55
C ALA A 200 -19.56 2.00 9.74
N GLU A 201 -19.57 3.02 8.89
CA GLU A 201 -20.68 3.39 7.99
C GLU A 201 -20.72 2.55 6.69
N GLY A 202 -19.76 1.65 6.47
CA GLY A 202 -19.71 0.77 5.30
C GLY A 202 -19.09 1.39 4.05
N LYS A 203 -18.36 2.51 4.21
CA LYS A 203 -17.51 3.09 3.16
C LYS A 203 -16.19 2.33 3.10
N ILE A 204 -15.59 2.24 1.93
CA ILE A 204 -14.37 1.49 1.72
C ILE A 204 -13.31 2.40 1.11
N SER A 205 -12.10 2.38 1.68
CA SER A 205 -10.92 3.02 1.12
C SER A 205 -9.85 1.96 0.81
N ASP A 206 -9.47 1.93 -0.46
CA ASP A 206 -8.51 0.99 -1.03
C ASP A 206 -7.69 1.68 -2.13
N PRO A 207 -6.68 2.49 -1.75
CA PRO A 207 -5.89 3.28 -2.70
C PRO A 207 -5.18 2.44 -3.76
N LEU A 208 -4.79 1.20 -3.45
CA LEU A 208 -4.06 0.35 -4.39
C LEU A 208 -4.96 -0.34 -5.42
N TYR A 209 -6.12 -0.86 -5.00
CA TYR A 209 -7.03 -1.51 -5.92
C TYR A 209 -7.91 -0.50 -6.65
N GLY A 210 -8.45 0.46 -5.90
CA GLY A 210 -9.30 1.54 -6.39
C GLY A 210 -8.55 2.79 -6.80
N TRP A 211 -7.30 2.69 -7.27
CA TRP A 211 -6.50 3.86 -7.65
C TRP A 211 -7.22 4.80 -8.64
N LYS A 212 -8.01 4.21 -9.55
CA LYS A 212 -8.94 4.91 -10.46
C LYS A 212 -10.14 5.60 -9.77
N ARG A 213 -10.18 5.64 -8.45
CA ARG A 213 -11.24 6.26 -7.63
C ARG A 213 -10.63 7.05 -6.47
N GLY A 214 -9.33 7.36 -6.55
CA GLY A 214 -8.54 7.82 -5.40
C GLY A 214 -8.61 6.85 -4.21
N GLY A 215 -8.96 5.59 -4.45
CA GLY A 215 -9.21 4.57 -3.44
C GLY A 215 -10.61 4.56 -2.83
N LEU A 216 -11.47 5.55 -3.06
CA LEU A 216 -12.76 5.67 -2.38
C LEU A 216 -13.88 4.86 -3.05
N PHE A 217 -14.65 4.17 -2.21
CA PHE A 217 -15.93 3.57 -2.54
C PHE A 217 -16.95 3.91 -1.44
N GLN A 218 -17.91 4.78 -1.75
CA GLN A 218 -18.94 5.21 -0.79
C GLN A 218 -19.81 4.05 -0.27
N THR A 219 -19.87 2.93 -0.99
CA THR A 219 -20.61 1.74 -0.56
C THR A 219 -19.88 0.45 -0.93
N LYS A 220 -20.16 -0.60 -0.16
CA LYS A 220 -19.75 -1.98 -0.49
C LYS A 220 -20.23 -2.45 -1.87
N GLN A 221 -21.41 -2.01 -2.30
CA GLN A 221 -21.92 -2.34 -3.63
C GLN A 221 -21.05 -1.74 -4.74
N LYS A 222 -20.64 -0.47 -4.61
CA LYS A 222 -19.70 0.18 -5.55
C LYS A 222 -18.36 -0.56 -5.57
N PHE A 223 -17.85 -0.98 -4.41
CA PHE A 223 -16.61 -1.74 -4.31
C PHE A 223 -16.67 -3.10 -5.00
N GLU A 224 -17.71 -3.89 -4.77
CA GLU A 224 -17.87 -5.21 -5.41
C GLU A 224 -18.13 -5.11 -6.92
N ALA A 225 -18.87 -4.08 -7.37
CA ALA A 225 -19.06 -3.80 -8.80
C ALA A 225 -17.71 -3.54 -9.49
N PHE A 226 -16.87 -2.68 -8.89
CA PHE A 226 -15.54 -2.40 -9.40
C PHE A 226 -14.63 -3.64 -9.39
N LYS A 227 -14.70 -4.48 -8.34
CA LYS A 227 -13.96 -5.75 -8.30
C LYS A 227 -14.33 -6.68 -9.45
N LYS A 228 -15.62 -6.77 -9.78
CA LYS A 228 -16.12 -7.56 -10.90
C LYS A 228 -15.59 -7.01 -12.23
N GLU A 229 -15.64 -5.70 -12.43
CA GLU A 229 -15.11 -5.00 -13.62
C GLU A 229 -13.61 -5.29 -13.81
N MET A 230 -12.79 -5.06 -12.79
CA MET A 230 -11.35 -5.34 -12.82
C MET A 230 -11.05 -6.83 -13.05
N GLY A 231 -11.88 -7.73 -12.51
CA GLY A 231 -11.80 -9.16 -12.77
C GLY A 231 -12.09 -9.53 -14.23
N VAL A 232 -13.00 -8.83 -14.90
CA VAL A 232 -13.29 -8.99 -16.34
C VAL A 232 -12.12 -8.50 -17.18
N LEU A 233 -11.61 -7.29 -16.93
CA LEU A 233 -10.47 -6.73 -17.67
C LEU A 233 -9.24 -7.64 -17.61
N ARG A 234 -8.95 -8.21 -16.43
CA ARG A 234 -7.85 -9.16 -16.25
C ARG A 234 -8.03 -10.46 -17.05
N ARG A 235 -9.27 -10.95 -17.17
CA ARG A 235 -9.59 -12.15 -17.97
C ARG A 235 -9.49 -11.91 -19.47
N MET A 236 -9.73 -10.67 -19.90
CA MET A 236 -9.61 -10.26 -21.31
C MET A 236 -8.16 -10.02 -21.75
N GLY A 237 -7.17 -10.24 -20.89
CA GLY A 237 -5.76 -10.09 -21.24
C GLY A 237 -5.31 -8.65 -21.42
N ILE A 238 -6.16 -7.67 -21.08
CA ILE A 238 -5.78 -6.25 -21.02
C ILE A 238 -4.81 -6.10 -19.85
N LYS A 239 -3.52 -6.14 -20.16
CA LYS A 239 -2.45 -5.93 -19.18
C LYS A 239 -2.42 -4.46 -18.79
N LYS A 240 -2.20 -4.24 -17.49
CA LYS A 240 -1.98 -2.94 -16.86
C LYS A 240 -0.94 -2.11 -17.58
#